data_AF-A0A024P5D8-F1
#
_entry.id   AF-A0A024P5D8-F1
#
_cell.length_a   1.000
_cell.length_b   1.000
_cell.length_c   1.000
_cell.angle_alpha   90.00
_cell.angle_beta   90.00
_cell.angle_gamma   90.00
#
_symmetry.space_group_name_H-M   'P 1'
#
loop_
_entity.id
_entity.type
_entity.pdbx_description
1 polymer ?
#
loop_
_entity_poly.entity_id
_entity_poly.type
_entity_poly.pdbx_seq_one_letter_code
_entity_poly.pdbx_strand_id
1 'polypeptide(L)'
;MDNIKDTVLEVILSILPITIVITILQFTLIWLPLDMFIQFLIGVLLVGSGLILFLLGVNIGLLPVGEMIGSSLSKTKRVWVIIFFGFLLGLVVTVAEPDVRVLSSQIDQVSGGRIPKDILILSVALGVGGFVALAMFRIIFSINIVYLLAGGYALVFILAAFTPSVFVPISFDSGGVTTGPLTVPFILSLGVGAASVMRGKSSSSDGFGLVALASIGPILAVLLLGVIYG
;
A
#
# COMPACT_ATOMS: atom_id res chain seq x y z
N MET A 1 15.41 13.91 -17.31
CA MET A 1 15.74 14.80 -16.17
C MET A 1 14.47 15.32 -15.49
N ASP A 2 13.33 15.35 -16.20
CA ASP A 2 12.03 15.75 -15.64
C ASP A 2 11.59 14.85 -14.48
N ASN A 3 11.71 13.51 -14.63
CA ASN A 3 11.44 12.55 -13.55
C ASN A 3 12.18 12.84 -12.23
N ILE A 4 13.40 13.40 -12.25
CA ILE A 4 14.15 13.66 -11.02
C ILE A 4 13.56 14.86 -10.29
N LYS A 5 13.27 15.95 -11.02
CA LYS A 5 12.67 17.15 -10.44
C LYS A 5 11.28 16.85 -9.88
N ASP A 6 10.49 16.09 -10.62
CA ASP A 6 9.13 15.70 -10.21
C ASP A 6 9.16 14.82 -8.97
N THR A 7 10.04 13.80 -8.92
CA THR A 7 10.21 12.94 -7.73
C THR A 7 10.65 13.75 -6.51
N VAL A 8 11.61 14.68 -6.67
CA VAL A 8 12.06 15.53 -5.56
C VAL A 8 10.93 16.40 -5.03
N LEU A 9 10.16 17.01 -5.93
CA LEU A 9 9.04 17.88 -5.56
C LEU A 9 7.92 17.07 -4.88
N GLU A 10 7.62 15.88 -5.37
CA GLU A 10 6.64 14.94 -4.77
C GLU A 10 7.03 14.57 -3.33
N VAL A 11 8.29 14.20 -3.09
CA VAL A 11 8.77 13.84 -1.75
C VAL A 11 8.72 15.05 -0.81
N ILE A 12 9.15 16.24 -1.27
CA ILE A 12 9.09 17.46 -0.47
C ILE A 12 7.63 17.77 -0.11
N LEU A 13 6.71 17.74 -1.07
CA LEU A 13 5.29 18.00 -0.83
C LEU A 13 4.63 16.96 0.08
N SER A 14 5.15 15.73 0.12
CA SER A 14 4.65 14.67 1.00
C SER A 14 5.13 14.83 2.44
N ILE A 15 6.39 15.23 2.64
CA ILE A 15 7.02 15.31 3.97
C ILE A 15 6.77 16.66 4.65
N LEU A 16 6.73 17.74 3.88
CA LEU A 16 6.62 19.10 4.39
C LEU A 16 5.35 19.33 5.25
N PRO A 17 4.14 18.89 4.86
CA PRO A 17 2.93 19.11 5.66
C PRO A 17 3.04 18.48 7.05
N ILE A 18 3.53 17.23 7.12
CA ILE A 18 3.73 16.51 8.37
C ILE A 18 4.78 17.23 9.23
N THR A 19 5.89 17.63 8.62
CA THR A 19 6.97 18.36 9.31
C THR A 19 6.48 19.68 9.89
N ILE A 20 5.64 20.42 9.14
CA ILE A 20 5.04 21.67 9.61
C ILE A 20 4.11 21.41 10.80
N VAL A 21 3.21 20.43 10.69
CA VAL A 21 2.27 20.11 11.78
C VAL A 21 3.02 19.70 13.04
N ILE A 22 4.02 18.83 12.93
CA ILE A 22 4.83 18.40 14.08
C ILE A 22 5.58 19.59 14.68
N THR A 23 6.14 20.46 13.86
CA THR A 23 6.85 21.66 14.32
C THR A 23 5.90 22.59 15.09
N ILE A 24 4.68 22.81 14.59
CA ILE A 24 3.67 23.61 15.29
C ILE A 24 3.30 22.96 16.63
N LEU A 25 3.03 21.65 16.64
CA LEU A 25 2.68 20.92 17.85
C LEU A 25 3.82 20.92 18.88
N GLN A 26 5.07 20.85 18.44
CA GLN A 26 6.24 20.91 19.30
C GLN A 26 6.29 22.21 20.12
N PHE A 27 5.99 23.35 19.49
CA PHE A 27 6.03 24.66 20.16
C PHE A 27 4.72 25.08 20.84
N THR A 28 3.65 24.29 20.71
CA THR A 28 2.33 24.62 21.28
C THR A 28 1.86 23.63 22.33
N LEU A 29 2.00 22.32 22.07
CA LEU A 29 1.36 21.27 22.86
C LEU A 29 2.33 20.28 23.50
N ILE A 30 3.38 19.85 22.78
CA ILE A 30 4.21 18.70 23.20
C ILE A 30 5.41 19.15 24.07
N TRP A 31 6.08 20.25 23.69
CA TRP A 31 7.22 20.83 24.44
C TRP A 31 8.37 19.85 24.69
N LEU A 32 8.81 19.10 23.66
CA LEU A 32 9.93 18.16 23.81
C LEU A 32 11.27 18.89 24.03
N PRO A 33 12.23 18.25 24.72
CA PRO A 33 13.64 18.65 24.72
C PRO A 33 14.18 18.97 23.31
N LEU A 34 14.98 20.03 23.20
CA LEU A 34 15.49 20.54 21.92
C LEU A 34 16.37 19.54 21.17
N ASP A 35 17.09 18.69 21.88
CA ASP A 35 17.90 17.61 21.33
C ASP A 35 17.05 16.59 20.56
N MET A 36 15.90 16.18 21.10
CA MET A 36 14.97 15.30 20.39
C MET A 36 14.35 15.98 19.17
N PHE A 37 14.03 17.28 19.25
CA PHE A 37 13.51 18.02 18.11
C PHE A 37 14.55 18.18 16.99
N ILE A 38 15.83 18.40 17.32
CA ILE A 38 16.92 18.42 16.34
C ILE A 38 17.08 17.04 15.68
N GLN A 39 17.03 15.95 16.46
CA GLN A 39 17.05 14.59 15.92
C GLN A 39 15.90 14.35 14.94
N PHE A 40 14.69 14.82 15.27
CA PHE A 40 13.55 14.78 14.36
C PHE A 40 13.85 15.51 13.04
N LEU A 41 14.36 16.75 13.07
CA LEU A 41 14.69 17.51 11.85
C LEU A 41 15.76 16.83 11.00
N ILE A 42 16.79 16.25 11.63
CA ILE A 42 17.81 15.47 10.93
C ILE A 42 17.18 14.22 10.30
N GLY A 43 16.30 13.53 11.03
CA GLY A 43 15.55 12.38 10.55
C GLY A 43 14.70 12.72 9.32
N VAL A 44 14.00 13.87 9.34
CA VAL A 44 13.23 14.37 8.19
C VAL A 44 14.11 14.55 6.94
N LEU A 45 15.31 15.13 7.09
CA LEU A 45 16.24 15.30 5.97
C LEU A 45 16.78 13.97 5.44
N LEU A 46 17.12 13.03 6.33
CA LEU A 46 17.61 11.70 5.97
C LEU A 46 16.53 10.88 5.26
N VAL A 47 15.30 10.87 5.79
CA VAL A 47 14.15 10.19 5.20
C VAL A 47 13.80 10.79 3.85
N GLY A 48 13.76 12.13 3.72
CA GLY A 48 13.50 12.79 2.44
C GLY A 48 14.54 12.45 1.39
N SER A 49 15.82 12.49 1.75
CA SER A 49 16.91 12.12 0.84
C SER A 49 16.83 10.64 0.44
N GLY A 50 16.55 9.75 1.40
CA GLY A 50 16.39 8.31 1.16
C GLY A 50 15.21 8.01 0.24
N LEU A 51 14.06 8.63 0.48
CA LEU A 51 12.85 8.46 -0.34
C LEU A 51 13.05 8.96 -1.77
N ILE A 52 13.78 10.06 -1.98
CA ILE A 52 14.11 10.55 -3.33
C ILE A 52 14.93 9.49 -4.09
N LEU A 53 16.02 9.00 -3.49
CA LEU A 53 16.88 7.99 -4.12
C LEU A 53 16.12 6.70 -4.39
N PHE A 54 15.26 6.32 -3.45
CA PHE A 54 14.44 5.12 -3.52
C PHE A 54 13.40 5.19 -4.65
N LEU A 55 12.55 6.22 -4.65
CA LEU A 55 11.53 6.40 -5.68
C LEU A 55 12.14 6.54 -7.07
N LEU A 56 13.29 7.21 -7.18
CA LEU A 56 14.02 7.26 -8.45
C LEU A 56 14.43 5.86 -8.92
N GLY A 57 14.94 5.02 -8.01
CA GLY A 57 15.26 3.61 -8.29
C GLY A 57 14.04 2.78 -8.68
N VAL A 58 12.91 2.99 -8.00
CA VAL A 58 11.62 2.33 -8.31
C VAL A 58 11.13 2.73 -9.70
N ASN A 59 11.15 4.03 -10.01
CA ASN A 59 10.66 4.55 -11.28
C ASN A 59 11.50 4.10 -12.48
N ILE A 60 12.82 4.01 -12.32
CA ILE A 60 13.73 3.60 -13.41
C ILE A 60 13.81 2.08 -13.55
N GLY A 61 13.79 1.35 -12.43
CA GLY A 61 14.02 -0.10 -12.41
C GLY A 61 12.73 -0.91 -12.31
N LEU A 62 11.98 -0.70 -11.23
CA LEU A 62 10.90 -1.60 -10.82
C LEU A 62 9.62 -1.41 -11.65
N LEU A 63 9.26 -0.16 -11.97
CA LEU A 63 8.07 0.15 -12.77
C LEU A 63 8.11 -0.49 -14.17
N PRO A 64 9.17 -0.32 -14.99
CA PRO A 64 9.25 -0.98 -16.30
C PRO A 64 9.19 -2.51 -16.20
N VAL A 65 9.80 -3.08 -15.16
CA VAL A 65 9.76 -4.53 -14.92
C VAL A 65 8.34 -5.00 -14.62
N GLY A 66 7.58 -4.26 -13.80
CA GLY A 66 6.17 -4.53 -13.52
C GLY A 66 5.30 -4.54 -14.78
N GLU A 67 5.47 -3.56 -15.67
CA GLU A 67 4.75 -3.48 -16.94
C GLU A 67 5.12 -4.64 -17.89
N MET A 68 6.41 -4.98 -17.98
CA MET A 68 6.89 -6.09 -18.78
C MET A 68 6.35 -7.44 -18.28
N ILE A 69 6.30 -7.64 -16.97
CA ILE A 69 5.71 -8.83 -16.36
C ILE A 69 4.20 -8.87 -16.65
N GLY A 70 3.46 -7.80 -16.36
CA GLY A 70 2.01 -7.74 -16.57
C GLY A 70 1.60 -7.99 -18.03
N SER A 71 2.33 -7.40 -18.98
CA SER A 71 2.09 -7.60 -20.41
C SER A 71 2.46 -9.02 -20.88
N SER A 72 3.57 -9.58 -20.41
CA SER A 72 4.00 -10.95 -20.77
C SER A 72 3.05 -12.01 -20.21
N LEU A 73 2.63 -11.84 -18.96
CA LEU A 73 1.71 -12.73 -18.26
C LEU A 73 0.34 -12.76 -18.95
N SER A 74 -0.11 -11.61 -19.44
CA SER A 74 -1.38 -11.48 -20.17
C SER A 74 -1.35 -12.15 -21.54
N LYS A 75 -0.18 -12.25 -22.19
CA LYS A 75 -0.01 -12.99 -23.46
C LYS A 75 -0.16 -14.50 -23.29
N THR A 76 0.05 -15.04 -22.08
CA THR A 76 -0.10 -16.48 -21.81
C THR A 76 -1.54 -16.97 -21.95
N LYS A 77 -2.55 -16.08 -21.87
CA LYS A 77 -4.00 -16.38 -21.94
C LYS A 77 -4.52 -17.36 -20.89
N ARG A 78 -3.69 -17.82 -19.96
CA ARG A 78 -4.08 -18.71 -18.85
C ARG A 78 -4.51 -17.87 -17.65
N VAL A 79 -5.82 -17.68 -17.51
CA VAL A 79 -6.44 -16.86 -16.46
C VAL A 79 -5.91 -17.19 -15.06
N TRP A 80 -5.81 -18.48 -14.72
CA TRP A 80 -5.31 -18.91 -13.40
C TRP A 80 -3.87 -18.47 -13.14
N VAL A 81 -3.00 -18.49 -14.16
CA VAL A 81 -1.60 -18.07 -14.04
C VAL A 81 -1.52 -16.57 -13.78
N ILE A 82 -2.35 -15.78 -14.49
CA ILE A 82 -2.41 -14.32 -14.30
C ILE A 82 -2.82 -13.97 -12.86
N ILE A 83 -3.88 -14.61 -12.36
CA ILE A 83 -4.42 -14.37 -11.01
C ILE A 83 -3.41 -14.81 -9.95
N PHE A 84 -2.84 -16.00 -10.08
CA PHE A 84 -1.89 -16.55 -9.11
C PHE A 84 -0.60 -15.71 -9.03
N PHE A 85 -0.04 -15.28 -10.16
CA PHE A 85 1.12 -14.39 -10.16
C PHE A 85 0.79 -13.00 -9.61
N GLY A 86 -0.39 -12.46 -9.92
CA GLY A 86 -0.87 -11.22 -9.31
C GLY A 86 -0.94 -11.31 -7.78
N PHE A 87 -1.50 -12.41 -7.27
CA PHE A 87 -1.53 -12.71 -5.84
C PHE A 87 -0.12 -12.75 -5.23
N LEU A 88 0.78 -13.53 -5.84
CA LEU A 88 2.13 -13.74 -5.33
C LEU A 88 2.94 -12.45 -5.34
N LEU A 89 2.83 -11.65 -6.40
CA LEU A 89 3.49 -10.35 -6.48
C LEU A 89 2.91 -9.36 -5.47
N GLY A 90 1.59 -9.25 -5.35
CA GLY A 90 0.96 -8.40 -4.35
C GLY A 90 1.43 -8.76 -2.93
N LEU A 91 1.50 -10.05 -2.61
CA LEU A 91 2.01 -10.54 -1.34
C LEU A 91 3.49 -10.16 -1.12
N VAL A 92 4.37 -10.50 -2.06
CA VAL A 92 5.82 -10.28 -1.91
C VAL A 92 6.16 -8.79 -1.81
N VAL A 93 5.53 -7.96 -2.64
CA VAL A 93 5.76 -6.51 -2.60
C VAL A 93 5.27 -5.91 -1.28
N THR A 94 4.12 -6.34 -0.79
CA THR A 94 3.60 -5.86 0.52
C THR A 94 4.49 -6.29 1.68
N VAL A 95 5.05 -7.50 1.66
CA VAL A 95 6.03 -7.94 2.67
C VAL A 95 7.33 -7.11 2.58
N ALA A 96 7.70 -6.66 1.38
CA ALA A 96 8.88 -5.82 1.17
C ALA A 96 8.63 -4.33 1.49
N GLU A 97 7.37 -3.90 1.62
CA GLU A 97 6.99 -2.52 1.91
C GLU A 97 7.56 -2.06 3.27
N PRO A 98 8.46 -1.05 3.30
CA PRO A 98 9.00 -0.54 4.56
C PRO A 98 7.91 0.02 5.47
N ASP A 99 6.91 0.70 4.92
CA ASP A 99 5.87 1.36 5.72
C ASP A 99 5.04 0.32 6.50
N VAL A 100 4.72 -0.83 5.90
CA VAL A 100 4.01 -1.94 6.55
C VAL A 100 4.83 -2.50 7.73
N ARG A 101 6.15 -2.60 7.56
CA ARG A 101 7.06 -3.07 8.61
C ARG A 101 7.17 -2.08 9.75
N VAL A 102 7.25 -0.78 9.45
CA VAL A 102 7.32 0.30 10.44
C VAL A 102 6.03 0.32 11.26
N LEU A 103 4.86 0.33 10.60
CA LEU A 103 3.56 0.27 11.27
C LEU A 103 3.46 -0.97 12.17
N SER A 104 3.82 -2.14 11.64
CA SER A 104 3.72 -3.39 12.40
C SER A 104 4.66 -3.42 13.60
N SER A 105 5.86 -2.86 13.49
CA SER A 105 6.78 -2.72 14.62
C SER A 105 6.25 -1.76 15.69
N GLN A 106 5.59 -0.66 15.28
CA GLN A 106 4.99 0.28 16.24
C GLN A 106 3.83 -0.37 17.00
N ILE A 107 2.97 -1.11 16.30
CA ILE A 107 1.85 -1.82 16.92
C ILE A 107 2.33 -2.93 17.87
N ASP A 108 3.35 -3.69 17.48
CA ASP A 108 3.96 -4.72 18.34
C ASP A 108 4.46 -4.11 19.66
N GLN A 109 5.19 -2.99 19.59
CA GLN A 109 5.69 -2.27 20.76
C GLN A 109 4.56 -1.69 21.63
N VAL A 110 3.58 -1.02 21.03
CA VAL A 110 2.47 -0.37 21.75
C VAL A 110 1.50 -1.40 22.34
N SER A 111 1.33 -2.55 21.68
CA SER A 111 0.48 -3.64 22.17
C SER A 111 1.16 -4.53 23.22
N GLY A 112 2.44 -4.30 23.51
CA GLY A 112 3.23 -5.13 24.42
C GLY A 112 3.41 -6.57 23.93
N GLY A 113 3.49 -6.78 22.61
CA GLY A 113 3.62 -8.10 21.99
C GLY A 113 2.32 -8.88 21.80
N ARG A 114 1.15 -8.29 22.13
CA ARG A 114 -0.15 -8.95 21.93
C ARG A 114 -0.49 -9.11 20.45
N ILE A 115 -0.03 -8.19 19.59
CA ILE A 115 -0.16 -8.26 18.13
C ILE A 115 1.26 -8.37 17.54
N PRO A 116 1.78 -9.58 17.32
CA PRO A 116 3.12 -9.77 16.80
C PRO A 116 3.28 -9.15 15.41
N LYS A 117 4.38 -8.44 15.20
CA LYS A 117 4.67 -7.75 13.92
C LYS A 117 4.56 -8.68 12.70
N ASP A 118 5.04 -9.92 12.80
CA ASP A 118 5.12 -10.85 11.67
C ASP A 118 3.73 -11.36 11.26
N ILE A 119 2.83 -11.51 12.23
CA ILE A 119 1.42 -11.88 11.98
C ILE A 119 0.70 -10.75 11.27
N LEU A 120 0.94 -9.51 11.71
CA LEU A 120 0.32 -8.34 11.08
C LEU A 120 0.83 -8.15 9.65
N ILE A 121 2.15 -8.21 9.43
CA ILE A 121 2.75 -8.13 8.09
C ILE A 121 2.17 -9.20 7.17
N LEU A 122 2.11 -10.45 7.64
CA LEU A 122 1.57 -11.56 6.84
C LEU A 122 0.08 -11.37 6.54
N SER A 123 -0.71 -10.91 7.52
CA SER A 123 -2.14 -10.67 7.35
C SER A 123 -2.40 -9.58 6.31
N VAL A 124 -1.68 -8.46 6.42
CA VAL A 124 -1.74 -7.36 5.46
C VAL A 124 -1.32 -7.83 4.07
N ALA A 125 -0.21 -8.56 3.94
CA ALA A 125 0.28 -9.06 2.67
C ALA A 125 -0.67 -10.07 1.99
N LEU A 126 -1.30 -10.95 2.78
CA LEU A 126 -2.34 -11.86 2.28
C LEU A 126 -3.58 -11.09 1.82
N GLY A 127 -3.97 -10.05 2.56
CA GLY A 127 -5.05 -9.14 2.18
C GLY A 127 -4.80 -8.45 0.84
N VAL A 128 -3.63 -7.80 0.68
CA VAL A 128 -3.24 -7.16 -0.59
C VAL A 128 -3.17 -8.19 -1.71
N GLY A 129 -2.46 -9.30 -1.51
CA GLY A 129 -2.32 -10.35 -2.53
C GLY A 129 -3.67 -10.86 -3.01
N GLY A 130 -4.58 -11.16 -2.09
CA GLY A 130 -5.94 -11.61 -2.41
C GLY A 130 -6.72 -10.60 -3.24
N PHE A 131 -6.67 -9.32 -2.86
CA PHE A 131 -7.38 -8.26 -3.58
C PHE A 131 -6.73 -7.87 -4.91
N VAL A 132 -5.41 -7.99 -5.03
CA VAL A 132 -4.70 -7.88 -6.32
C VAL A 132 -5.15 -9.01 -7.26
N ALA A 133 -5.24 -10.25 -6.77
CA ALA A 133 -5.78 -11.35 -7.57
C ALA A 133 -7.23 -11.10 -8.02
N LEU A 134 -8.08 -10.61 -7.12
CA LEU A 134 -9.46 -10.24 -7.43
C LEU A 134 -9.54 -9.06 -8.41
N ALA A 135 -8.62 -8.11 -8.33
CA ALA A 135 -8.54 -7.01 -9.28
C ALA A 135 -8.05 -7.47 -10.66
N MET A 136 -7.11 -8.41 -10.72
CA MET A 136 -6.70 -9.06 -11.97
C MET A 136 -7.85 -9.84 -12.59
N PHE A 137 -8.60 -10.59 -11.79
CA PHE A 137 -9.83 -11.24 -12.21
C PHE A 137 -10.82 -10.22 -12.80
N ARG A 138 -11.03 -9.09 -12.14
CA ARG A 138 -11.88 -7.99 -12.65
C ARG A 138 -11.42 -7.46 -14.00
N ILE A 139 -10.11 -7.24 -14.22
CA ILE A 139 -9.56 -6.79 -15.51
C ILE A 139 -9.88 -7.79 -16.62
N ILE A 140 -9.77 -9.09 -16.33
CA ILE A 140 -10.04 -10.18 -17.29
C ILE A 140 -11.53 -10.24 -17.66
N PHE A 141 -12.42 -10.17 -16.66
CA PHE A 141 -13.86 -10.36 -16.86
C PHE A 141 -14.66 -9.06 -17.09
N SER A 142 -14.00 -7.90 -17.15
CA SER A 142 -14.67 -6.60 -17.38
C SER A 142 -15.71 -6.22 -16.32
N ILE A 143 -15.48 -6.62 -15.07
CA ILE A 143 -16.43 -6.32 -14.00
C ILE A 143 -16.34 -4.83 -13.64
N ASN A 144 -17.51 -4.18 -13.46
CA ASN A 144 -17.54 -2.80 -13.01
C ASN A 144 -16.98 -2.69 -11.58
N ILE A 145 -15.96 -1.84 -11.42
CA ILE A 145 -15.27 -1.65 -10.15
C ILE A 145 -16.18 -1.15 -9.03
N VAL A 146 -17.22 -0.38 -9.37
CA VAL A 146 -18.15 0.18 -8.38
C VAL A 146 -18.82 -0.94 -7.56
N TYR A 147 -19.17 -2.07 -8.17
CA TYR A 147 -19.76 -3.20 -7.45
C TYR A 147 -18.79 -3.86 -6.48
N LEU A 148 -17.51 -3.96 -6.87
CA LEU A 148 -16.47 -4.55 -6.04
C LEU A 148 -16.09 -3.62 -4.87
N LEU A 149 -16.02 -2.31 -5.11
CA LEU A 149 -15.81 -1.32 -4.06
C LEU A 149 -17.00 -1.27 -3.09
N ALA A 150 -18.22 -1.19 -3.61
CA ALA A 150 -19.42 -1.17 -2.79
C ALA A 150 -19.54 -2.43 -1.91
N GLY A 151 -19.32 -3.62 -2.50
CA GLY A 151 -19.31 -4.88 -1.77
C GLY A 151 -18.17 -4.97 -0.76
N GLY A 152 -16.97 -4.55 -1.14
CA GLY A 152 -15.79 -4.53 -0.27
C GLY A 152 -15.97 -3.63 0.94
N TYR A 153 -16.41 -2.38 0.74
CA TYR A 153 -16.67 -1.45 1.85
C TYR A 153 -17.87 -1.87 2.69
N ALA A 154 -18.93 -2.42 2.10
CA ALA A 154 -20.03 -2.99 2.87
C ALA A 154 -19.52 -4.10 3.82
N LEU A 155 -18.65 -4.98 3.33
CA LEU A 155 -18.02 -6.02 4.14
C LEU A 155 -17.11 -5.43 5.22
N VAL A 156 -16.34 -4.38 4.92
CA VAL A 156 -15.53 -3.64 5.90
C VAL A 156 -16.40 -3.11 7.03
N PHE A 157 -17.51 -2.44 6.73
CA PHE A 157 -18.40 -1.88 7.76
C PHE A 157 -19.09 -2.96 8.59
N ILE A 158 -19.51 -4.06 7.96
CA ILE A 158 -20.09 -5.21 8.68
C ILE A 158 -19.04 -5.81 9.64
N LEU A 159 -17.84 -6.13 9.15
CA LEU A 159 -16.78 -6.70 9.99
C LEU A 159 -16.34 -5.73 11.09
N ALA A 160 -16.24 -4.43 10.81
CA ALA A 160 -15.88 -3.42 11.79
C ALA A 160 -16.87 -3.39 12.97
N ALA A 161 -18.15 -3.68 12.75
CA ALA A 161 -19.14 -3.78 13.83
C ALA A 161 -18.93 -4.98 14.76
N PHE A 162 -18.26 -6.04 14.30
CA PHE A 162 -17.93 -7.23 15.07
C PHE A 162 -16.47 -7.27 15.57
N THR A 163 -15.65 -6.31 15.14
CA THR A 163 -14.22 -6.27 15.46
C THR A 163 -13.98 -5.43 16.72
N PRO A 164 -13.08 -5.83 17.64
CA PRO A 164 -12.73 -5.00 18.78
C PRO A 164 -12.23 -3.62 18.38
N SER A 165 -12.55 -2.61 19.19
CA SER A 165 -12.24 -1.19 18.91
C SER A 165 -10.76 -0.89 18.72
N VAL A 166 -9.86 -1.76 19.23
CA VAL A 166 -8.41 -1.62 19.05
C VAL A 166 -7.96 -1.96 17.62
N PHE A 167 -8.60 -2.94 16.98
CA PHE A 167 -8.20 -3.39 15.64
C PHE A 167 -8.78 -2.52 14.51
N VAL A 168 -9.87 -1.79 14.77
CA VAL A 168 -10.50 -0.94 13.75
C VAL A 168 -9.53 0.15 13.26
N PRO A 169 -8.92 1.01 14.12
CA PRO A 169 -7.94 2.00 13.66
C PRO A 169 -6.73 1.35 12.96
N ILE A 170 -6.22 0.26 13.53
CA ILE A 170 -5.08 -0.49 12.98
C ILE A 170 -5.39 -0.98 11.55
N SER A 171 -6.62 -1.41 11.29
CA SER A 171 -7.03 -1.88 9.97
C SER A 171 -7.01 -0.78 8.92
N PHE A 172 -7.48 0.42 9.25
CA PHE A 172 -7.50 1.56 8.35
C PHE A 172 -6.09 2.14 8.14
N ASP A 173 -5.26 2.19 9.18
CA ASP A 173 -3.84 2.56 9.07
C ASP A 173 -3.09 1.57 8.17
N SER A 174 -3.37 0.27 8.32
CA SER A 174 -2.78 -0.77 7.46
C SER A 174 -3.16 -0.57 5.99
N GLY A 175 -4.43 -0.26 5.70
CA GLY A 175 -4.87 0.10 4.36
C GLY A 175 -4.11 1.31 3.79
N GLY A 176 -4.01 2.38 4.57
CA GLY A 176 -3.26 3.59 4.17
C GLY A 176 -1.79 3.31 3.90
N VAL A 177 -1.14 2.53 4.76
CA VAL A 177 0.28 2.17 4.66
C VAL A 177 0.58 1.29 3.44
N THR A 178 -0.37 0.50 2.95
CA THR A 178 -0.20 -0.25 1.69
C THR A 178 -0.30 0.61 0.43
N THR A 179 -0.66 1.90 0.56
CA THR A 179 -0.51 2.87 -0.53
C THR A 179 0.92 3.42 -0.66
N GLY A 180 1.88 2.74 -0.03
CA GLY A 180 3.27 3.13 0.08
C GLY A 180 4.06 3.15 -1.24
N PRO A 181 5.31 3.65 -1.17
CA PRO A 181 6.16 3.95 -2.31
C PRO A 181 6.64 2.74 -3.11
N LEU A 182 6.49 1.49 -2.62
CA LEU A 182 6.73 0.28 -3.41
C LEU A 182 5.46 -0.30 -4.00
N THR A 183 4.46 -0.50 -3.15
CA THR A 183 3.29 -1.31 -3.45
C THR A 183 2.45 -0.69 -4.56
N VAL A 184 2.19 0.61 -4.49
CA VAL A 184 1.35 1.29 -5.48
C VAL A 184 1.99 1.33 -6.87
N PRO A 185 3.24 1.81 -7.05
CA PRO A 185 3.88 1.81 -8.36
C PRO A 185 3.90 0.42 -9.00
N PHE A 186 4.24 -0.61 -8.23
CA PHE A 186 4.28 -1.99 -8.73
C PHE A 186 2.92 -2.55 -9.14
N ILE A 187 1.92 -2.37 -8.29
CA ILE A 187 0.58 -2.85 -8.56
C ILE A 187 -0.02 -2.11 -9.77
N LEU A 188 0.20 -0.80 -9.85
CA LEU A 188 -0.25 0.04 -10.95
C LEU A 188 0.42 -0.39 -12.27
N SER A 189 1.74 -0.53 -12.31
CA SER A 189 2.48 -0.99 -13.51
C SER A 189 2.06 -2.38 -13.96
N LEU A 190 1.84 -3.31 -13.03
CA LEU A 190 1.33 -4.64 -13.34
C LEU A 190 -0.07 -4.57 -13.95
N GLY A 191 -0.96 -3.76 -13.36
CA GLY A 191 -2.32 -3.56 -13.84
C GLY A 191 -2.38 -2.91 -15.22
N VAL A 192 -1.60 -1.85 -15.44
CA VAL A 192 -1.46 -1.15 -16.73
C VAL A 192 -0.87 -2.09 -17.78
N GLY A 193 0.19 -2.82 -17.44
CA GLY A 193 0.81 -3.82 -18.32
C GLY A 193 -0.17 -4.90 -18.74
N ALA A 194 -0.97 -5.42 -17.81
CA ALA A 194 -1.98 -6.42 -18.10
C ALA A 194 -3.15 -5.87 -18.93
N ALA A 195 -3.68 -4.70 -18.54
CA ALA A 195 -4.77 -4.03 -19.25
C ALA A 195 -4.38 -3.61 -20.66
N SER A 196 -3.12 -3.21 -20.90
CA SER A 196 -2.64 -2.81 -22.22
C SER A 196 -2.74 -3.93 -23.26
N VAL A 197 -2.48 -5.18 -22.86
CA VAL A 197 -2.56 -6.37 -23.71
C VAL A 197 -4.01 -6.85 -23.89
N MET A 198 -4.83 -6.70 -22.84
CA MET A 198 -6.19 -7.25 -22.84
C MET A 198 -7.26 -6.28 -23.37
N ARG A 199 -7.11 -4.97 -23.17
CA ARG A 199 -8.20 -3.98 -23.31
C ARG A 199 -7.82 -2.72 -24.12
N GLY A 200 -6.57 -2.56 -24.53
CA GLY A 200 -6.15 -1.38 -25.32
C GLY A 200 -6.36 -0.04 -24.58
N LYS A 201 -7.00 0.95 -25.24
CA LYS A 201 -7.08 2.39 -24.86
C LYS A 201 -7.66 2.74 -23.46
N SER A 202 -8.07 1.77 -22.64
CA SER A 202 -8.62 1.98 -21.27
C SER A 202 -7.63 1.63 -20.14
N SER A 203 -6.33 1.56 -20.44
CA SER A 203 -5.30 1.03 -19.53
C SER A 203 -5.13 1.80 -18.21
N SER A 204 -5.31 3.13 -18.21
CA SER A 204 -5.05 3.96 -17.02
C SER A 204 -6.14 3.83 -15.95
N SER A 205 -7.43 3.88 -16.33
CA SER A 205 -8.54 3.74 -15.37
C SER A 205 -8.56 2.36 -14.71
N ASP A 206 -8.13 1.33 -15.43
CA ASP A 206 -8.05 -0.03 -14.90
C ASP A 206 -6.89 -0.22 -13.91
N GLY A 207 -5.76 0.47 -14.12
CA GLY A 207 -4.66 0.50 -13.17
C GLY A 207 -5.02 1.16 -11.84
N PHE A 208 -5.62 2.35 -11.88
CA PHE A 208 -6.09 3.03 -10.65
C PHE A 208 -7.16 2.21 -9.92
N GLY A 209 -8.03 1.54 -10.67
CA GLY A 209 -9.02 0.65 -10.07
C GLY A 209 -8.41 -0.56 -9.35
N LEU A 210 -7.26 -1.05 -9.82
CA LEU A 210 -6.51 -2.11 -9.17
C LEU A 210 -6.00 -1.64 -7.81
N VAL A 211 -5.37 -0.46 -7.75
CA VAL A 211 -4.83 0.15 -6.52
C VAL A 211 -5.92 0.34 -5.47
N ALA A 212 -7.10 0.82 -5.90
CA ALA A 212 -8.25 1.02 -5.02
C ALA A 212 -8.73 -0.30 -4.38
N LEU A 213 -8.81 -1.39 -5.16
CA LEU A 213 -9.19 -2.70 -4.65
C LEU A 213 -8.10 -3.29 -3.73
N ALA A 214 -6.83 -3.16 -4.12
CA ALA A 214 -5.70 -3.63 -3.33
C ALA A 214 -5.68 -3.02 -1.91
N SER A 215 -6.11 -1.77 -1.77
CA SER A 215 -6.16 -1.06 -0.47
C SER A 215 -7.27 -1.56 0.47
N ILE A 216 -8.33 -2.18 -0.05
CA ILE A 216 -9.41 -2.77 0.78
C ILE A 216 -8.95 -4.08 1.43
N GLY A 217 -8.06 -4.82 0.75
CA GLY A 217 -7.56 -6.11 1.22
C GLY A 217 -6.93 -6.10 2.62
N PRO A 218 -5.96 -5.22 2.90
CA PRO A 218 -5.38 -5.03 4.24
C PRO A 218 -6.42 -4.75 5.31
N ILE A 219 -7.37 -3.86 5.02
CA ILE A 219 -8.39 -3.45 5.98
C ILE A 219 -9.21 -4.67 6.39
N LEU A 220 -9.71 -5.41 5.40
CA LEU A 220 -10.47 -6.64 5.67
C LEU A 220 -9.64 -7.71 6.37
N ALA A 221 -8.39 -7.90 5.97
CA ALA A 221 -7.51 -8.91 6.59
C ALA A 221 -7.23 -8.60 8.06
N VAL A 222 -7.01 -7.33 8.40
CA VAL A 222 -6.75 -6.91 9.79
C VAL A 222 -8.05 -6.91 10.62
N LEU A 223 -9.19 -6.54 10.04
CA LEU A 223 -10.48 -6.69 10.72
C LEU A 223 -10.77 -8.17 11.01
N LEU A 224 -10.55 -9.06 10.05
CA LEU A 224 -10.68 -10.51 10.25
C LEU A 224 -9.71 -11.03 11.32
N LEU A 225 -8.46 -10.56 11.30
CA LEU A 225 -7.49 -10.87 12.36
C LEU A 225 -8.02 -10.43 13.72
N GLY A 226 -8.62 -9.24 13.81
CA GLY A 226 -9.25 -8.72 15.02
C GLY A 226 -10.47 -9.51 15.47
N VAL A 227 -11.26 -10.09 14.57
CA VAL A 227 -12.36 -11.00 14.95
C VAL A 227 -11.85 -12.34 15.50
N ILE A 228 -10.68 -12.81 15.03
CA ILE A 228 -10.10 -14.10 15.44
C ILE A 228 -9.30 -13.98 16.74
N TYR A 229 -8.54 -12.90 16.90
CA TYR A 229 -7.67 -12.66 18.07
C TYR A 229 -8.31 -11.79 19.15
N GLY A 230 -9.44 -11.16 18.83
CA GLY A 230 -10.14 -10.16 19.64
C GLY A 230 -10.87 -10.67 20.86
#